data_AF-A0A966N0D9-F1
#
_entry.id   AF-A0A966N0D9-F1
#
_cell.length_a   1.000
_cell.length_b   1.000
_cell.length_c   1.000
_cell.angle_alpha   90.00
_cell.angle_beta   90.00
_cell.angle_gamma   90.00
#
_symmetry.space_group_name_H-M   'P 1'
#
loop_
_entity.id
_entity.type
_entity.pdbx_description
1 polymer ?
#
loop_
_entity_poly.entity_id
_entity_poly.type
_entity_poly.pdbx_seq_one_letter_code
_entity_poly.pdbx_strand_id
1 'polypeptide(L)' 'MVAEMIATKAGRDGLAKVVPMPLHGYLEPESVADLIIWLASESNTHVTGQTIYIDGGSDAVLRGDEIWEKV' A
#
# COMPACT_ATOMS: atom_id res chain seq x y z
N MET A 1 -7.13 -2.34 -15.52
CA MET A 1 -6.38 -1.06 -15.63
C MET A 1 -4.93 -1.22 -15.16
N VAL A 2 -4.62 -1.59 -13.91
CA VAL A 2 -3.22 -1.69 -13.44
C VAL A 2 -2.45 -2.88 -14.02
N ALA A 3 -3.09 -4.04 -14.20
CA ALA A 3 -2.44 -5.26 -14.70
C ALA A 3 -1.72 -5.06 -16.04
N GLU A 4 -2.31 -4.30 -16.97
CA GLU A 4 -1.70 -3.98 -18.27
C GLU A 4 -0.53 -3.00 -18.14
N MET A 5 -0.62 -2.03 -17.21
CA MET A 5 0.44 -1.04 -16.97
C MET A 5 1.72 -1.68 -16.42
N ILE A 6 1.60 -2.76 -15.65
CA ILE A 6 2.73 -3.49 -15.04
C ILE A 6 3.12 -4.75 -15.81
N ALA A 7 2.52 -5.01 -16.98
CA ALA A 7 2.76 -6.22 -17.75
C ALA A 7 4.20 -6.28 -18.33
N THR A 8 4.87 -5.13 -18.45
CA THR A 8 6.23 -5.03 -18.97
C THR A 8 7.19 -4.45 -17.93
N LYS A 9 8.47 -4.81 -18.03
CA LYS A 9 9.52 -4.22 -17.17
C LYS A 9 9.58 -2.70 -17.32
N ALA A 10 9.48 -2.18 -18.55
CA ALA A 10 9.48 -0.74 -18.80
C ALA A 10 8.29 -0.02 -18.13
N GLY A 11 7.11 -0.64 -18.17
CA GLY A 11 5.93 -0.14 -17.46
C GLY A 11 6.13 -0.11 -15.94
N ARG A 12 6.67 -1.20 -15.37
CA ARG A 12 7.00 -1.29 -13.94
C ARG A 12 8.05 -0.26 -13.52
N ASP A 13 9.12 -0.12 -14.29
CA ASP A 13 10.20 0.84 -14.03
C ASP A 13 9.70 2.28 -14.16
N GLY A 14 8.80 2.55 -15.10
CA GLY A 14 8.17 3.86 -15.28
C GLY A 14 7.29 4.23 -14.10
N LEU A 15 6.43 3.30 -13.67
CA LEU A 15 5.51 3.53 -12.56
C LEU A 15 6.25 3.61 -11.20
N ALA A 16 7.33 2.86 -11.00
CA ALA A 16 8.16 2.95 -9.80
C ALA A 16 8.82 4.32 -9.59
N LYS A 17 8.94 5.15 -10.64
CA LYS A 17 9.46 6.52 -10.52
C LYS A 17 8.44 7.50 -9.94
N VAL A 18 7.15 7.20 -10.04
CA VAL A 18 6.06 8.09 -9.61
C VAL A 18 5.29 7.55 -8.41
N VAL A 19 5.40 6.24 -8.14
CA VAL A 19 4.85 5.57 -6.95
C VAL A 19 6.02 4.93 -6.19
N PRO A 20 6.66 5.65 -5.25
CA PRO A 20 7.78 5.13 -4.48
C PRO A 20 7.30 4.07 -3.48
N MET A 21 7.64 2.80 -3.68
CA MET A 21 7.25 1.70 -2.77
C MET A 21 8.49 1.17 -2.02
N PRO A 22 8.96 1.86 -0.96
CA PRO A 22 10.19 1.48 -0.25
C PRO A 22 10.10 0.10 0.42
N LEU A 23 8.90 -0.40 0.71
CA LEU A 23 8.68 -1.69 1.33
C LEU A 23 8.31 -2.73 0.27
N HIS A 24 9.28 -3.58 -0.06
CA HIS A 24 9.10 -4.79 -0.88
C HIS A 24 8.52 -4.60 -2.31
N GLY A 25 8.34 -3.36 -2.77
CA GLY A 25 7.97 -3.04 -4.15
C GLY A 25 6.50 -3.31 -4.47
N TYR A 26 6.24 -3.86 -5.66
CA TYR A 26 4.88 -4.13 -6.13
C TYR A 26 4.19 -5.17 -5.26
N LEU A 27 3.03 -4.81 -4.73
CA LEU A 27 2.20 -5.70 -3.92
C LEU A 27 1.52 -6.77 -4.77
N GLU A 28 1.53 -8.00 -4.26
CA GLU A 28 0.75 -9.12 -4.78
C GLU A 28 -0.59 -9.25 -4.02
N PRO A 29 -1.63 -9.84 -4.63
CA PRO A 29 -2.95 -9.96 -4.02
C PRO A 29 -2.95 -10.61 -2.63
N GLU A 30 -2.03 -11.54 -2.37
CA GLU A 30 -1.87 -12.25 -1.12
C GLU A 30 -1.59 -11.29 0.04
N SER A 31 -0.82 -10.22 -0.16
CA SER A 31 -0.54 -9.27 0.91
C SER A 31 -1.81 -8.53 1.38
N VAL A 32 -2.73 -8.23 0.47
CA VAL A 32 -4.05 -7.67 0.81
C VAL A 32 -4.90 -8.70 1.54
N ALA A 33 -4.88 -9.95 1.08
CA ALA A 33 -5.59 -11.04 1.74
C ALA A 33 -5.09 -11.25 3.19
N ASP A 34 -3.78 -11.25 3.41
CA ASP A 34 -3.16 -11.42 4.72
C ASP A 34 -3.57 -10.32 5.70
N LEU A 35 -3.61 -9.06 5.25
CA LEU A 35 -4.10 -7.95 6.07
C LEU A 35 -5.58 -8.15 6.44
N ILE A 36 -6.42 -8.54 5.49
CA ILE A 36 -7.85 -8.80 5.75
C ILE A 36 -8.03 -9.95 6.72
N ILE A 37 -7.27 -11.05 6.56
CA ILE A 37 -7.28 -12.20 7.46
C ILE A 37 -6.92 -11.75 8.88
N TRP A 38 -5.86 -10.96 9.05
CA TRP A 38 -5.48 -10.44 10.35
C TRP A 38 -6.57 -9.52 10.95
N LEU A 39 -7.11 -8.59 10.15
CA LEU A 39 -8.15 -7.67 10.59
C LEU A 39 -9.42 -8.39 11.06
N ALA A 40 -9.77 -9.50 10.42
CA ALA A 40 -10.93 -10.32 10.76
C ALA A 40 -10.64 -11.39 11.82
N SER A 41 -9.37 -11.59 12.19
CA SER A 41 -8.98 -12.61 13.16
C SER A 41 -9.38 -12.23 14.59
N GLU A 42 -9.53 -13.23 15.45
CA GLU A 42 -9.76 -13.04 16.89
C GLU A 42 -8.61 -12.27 17.59
N SER A 43 -7.42 -12.26 16.98
CA SER A 43 -6.28 -11.51 17.52
C SER A 43 -6.44 -10.00 17.40
N ASN A 44 -7.21 -9.52 16.42
CA ASN A 44 -7.55 -8.11 16.29
C ASN A 44 -8.73 -7.77 17.20
N THR A 45 -8.44 -7.25 18.37
CA THR A 45 -9.46 -6.96 19.40
C THR A 45 -9.90 -5.50 19.43
N HIS A 46 -9.15 -4.58 18.82
CA HIS A 46 -9.32 -3.15 19.06
C HIS A 46 -9.04 -2.24 17.84
N VAL A 47 -8.58 -2.76 16.70
CA VAL A 47 -8.44 -1.93 15.50
C VAL A 47 -9.79 -1.78 14.82
N THR A 48 -10.35 -0.58 14.89
CA THR A 48 -11.65 -0.22 14.31
C THR A 48 -11.66 1.25 13.84
N GLY A 49 -12.50 1.57 12.86
CA GLY A 49 -12.64 2.93 12.33
C GLY A 49 -11.39 3.49 11.64
N GLN A 50 -10.45 2.63 11.27
CA GLN A 50 -9.17 3.04 10.67
C GLN A 50 -9.24 2.99 9.14
N THR A 51 -8.50 3.89 8.49
CA THR A 51 -8.09 3.73 7.10
C THR A 51 -6.64 3.25 7.10
N ILE A 52 -6.40 2.06 6.57
CA ILE A 52 -5.08 1.41 6.57
C ILE A 52 -4.54 1.41 5.15
N TYR A 53 -3.38 2.04 4.95
CA TYR A 53 -2.64 2.00 3.69
C TYR A 53 -1.79 0.73 3.63
N ILE A 54 -2.00 -0.07 2.58
CA ILE A 54 -1.19 -1.25 2.26
C ILE A 54 -0.57 -1.09 0.86
N ASP A 55 0.34 -0.15 0.75
CA ASP A 55 0.80 0.39 -0.54
C ASP A 55 2.33 0.38 -0.68
N GLY A 56 3.00 -0.46 0.12
CA GLY A 56 4.47 -0.52 0.14
C GLY A 56 5.13 0.75 0.70
N GLY A 57 4.38 1.63 1.37
CA GLY A 57 4.89 2.86 1.97
C GLY A 57 4.89 4.08 1.03
N SER A 58 4.17 4.02 -0.09
CA SER A 58 4.11 5.13 -1.03
C SER A 58 3.47 6.38 -0.45
N ASP A 59 2.38 6.24 0.28
CA ASP A 59 1.69 7.39 0.89
C ASP A 59 2.59 8.06 1.94
N ALA A 60 3.32 7.28 2.73
CA ALA A 60 4.28 7.81 3.71
C ALA A 60 5.38 8.64 3.05
N VAL A 61 5.92 8.20 1.91
CA VAL A 61 6.94 8.96 1.17
C VAL A 61 6.36 10.20 0.49
N LEU A 62 5.19 10.08 -0.13
CA LEU A 62 4.61 11.15 -0.95
C LEU A 62 3.93 12.24 -0.11
N ARG A 63 3.33 11.90 1.03
CA ARG A 63 2.60 12.85 1.88
C ARG A 63 3.42 13.34 3.07
N GLY A 64 4.47 12.62 3.46
CA GLY A 64 5.35 12.98 4.59
C GLY A 64 4.73 12.67 5.96
N ASP A 65 5.32 13.18 7.03
CA ASP A 65 4.87 12.90 8.41
C ASP A 65 3.72 13.82 8.87
N GLU A 66 3.50 14.94 8.18
CA GLU A 66 2.55 15.99 8.56
C GLU A 66 1.13 15.75 8.01
N ILE A 67 0.80 14.52 7.57
CA ILE A 67 -0.46 14.22 6.85
C ILE A 67 -1.73 14.49 7.66
N TRP A 68 -1.59 14.57 8.98
CA TRP A 68 -2.67 14.84 9.94
C TRP A 68 -2.60 16.23 10.55
N GLU A 69 -1.63 17.06 10.14
CA GLU A 69 -1.65 18.47 10.51
C GLU A 69 -2.86 19.15 9.87
N LYS A 70 -3.60 19.87 10.72
CA LYS A 70 -4.97 20.29 10.45
C LYS A 70 -5.08 21.16 9.20
N VAL A 71 -6.06 20.84 8.36
CA VAL A 71 -6.81 21.88 7.61
C VAL A 71 -7.61 22.72 8.60
#